data_AF-A0A9N8MR73-F1
#
_entry.id   AF-A0A9N8MR73-F1
#
_cell.length_a   1.000
_cell.length_b   1.000
_cell.length_c   1.000
_cell.angle_alpha   90.00
_cell.angle_beta   90.00
_cell.angle_gamma   90.00
#
_symmetry.space_group_name_H-M   'P 1'
#
loop_
_entity.id
_entity.type
_entity.pdbx_description
1 polymer ?
#
loop_
_entity_poly.entity_id
_entity_poly.type
_entity_poly.pdbx_seq_one_letter_code
_entity_poly.pdbx_strand_id
1 'polypeptide(L)' 'MSNRVVLVTGAARGLGAIIARRFHAAGYNVALGDVSFDAV' A
#
# COMPACT_ATOMS: atom_id res chain seq x y z
N MET A 1 -9.50 -18.92 -7.33
CA MET A 1 -9.76 -17.50 -6.99
C MET A 1 -8.55 -16.67 -7.39
N SER A 2 -8.72 -15.56 -8.10
CA SER A 2 -7.61 -14.67 -8.47
C SER A 2 -7.18 -13.88 -7.22
N ASN A 3 -5.97 -14.15 -6.73
CA ASN A 3 -5.41 -13.47 -5.58
C ASN A 3 -4.84 -12.11 -6.05
N ARG A 4 -5.71 -11.10 -6.16
CA ARG A 4 -5.33 -9.79 -6.72
C ARG A 4 -4.37 -9.06 -5.79
N VAL A 5 -3.23 -8.67 -6.34
CA VAL A 5 -2.16 -7.94 -5.65
C VAL A 5 -2.15 -6.50 -6.11
N VAL A 6 -1.96 -5.56 -5.18
CA VAL A 6 -1.85 -4.11 -5.45
C VAL A 6 -0.48 -3.62 -5.00
N LEU A 7 0.26 -2.95 -5.89
CA LEU A 7 1.48 -2.20 -5.53
C LEU A 7 1.13 -0.73 -5.38
N VAL A 8 1.42 -0.15 -4.21
CA VAL A 8 1.25 1.29 -3.95
C VAL A 8 2.63 1.92 -3.80
N THR A 9 2.95 2.90 -4.66
CA THR A 9 4.16 3.72 -4.55
C THR A 9 3.90 4.98 -3.73
N GLY A 10 4.94 5.58 -3.13
CA GLY A 10 4.75 6.71 -2.22
C GLY A 10 3.98 6.32 -0.95
N ALA A 11 4.04 5.04 -0.57
CA ALA A 11 3.19 4.45 0.46
C ALA A 11 3.59 4.84 1.89
N ALA A 12 4.74 5.47 2.08
CA ALA A 12 5.24 5.83 3.41
C ALA A 12 4.34 6.82 4.15
N ARG A 13 3.68 7.74 3.44
CA ARG A 13 2.89 8.81 4.06
C ARG A 13 1.78 9.35 3.15
N GLY A 14 0.98 10.27 3.68
CA GLY A 14 -0.03 11.01 2.93
C GLY A 14 -1.01 10.10 2.18
N LEU A 15 -1.24 10.40 0.90
CA LEU A 15 -2.23 9.69 0.08
C LEU A 15 -1.85 8.23 -0.17
N GLY A 16 -0.57 7.92 -0.44
CA GLY A 16 -0.12 6.55 -0.67
C GLY A 16 -0.43 5.65 0.53
N ALA A 17 -0.15 6.12 1.75
CA ALA A 17 -0.48 5.40 2.97
C ALA A 17 -2.00 5.19 3.16
N ILE A 18 -2.83 6.19 2.82
CA ILE A 18 -4.29 6.08 2.89
C ILE A 18 -4.81 5.05 1.88
N ILE A 19 -4.33 5.11 0.64
CA ILE A 19 -4.73 4.20 -0.45
C ILE A 19 -4.35 2.76 -0.09
N ALA A 20 -3.12 2.53 0.38
CA ALA A 20 -2.66 1.23 0.83
C ALA A 20 -3.54 0.63 1.93
N ARG A 21 -3.87 1.43 2.96
CA ARG A 21 -4.78 1.01 4.04
C ARG A 21 -6.17 0.65 3.51
N ARG A 22 -6.72 1.41 2.56
CA ARG A 22 -8.04 1.12 1.99
C ARG A 22 -8.06 -0.18 1.18
N PHE A 23 -7.04 -0.44 0.37
CA PHE A 23 -6.95 -1.70 -0.38
C PHE A 23 -6.76 -2.89 0.54
N HIS A 24 -5.94 -2.74 1.59
CA HIS A 24 -5.76 -3.81 2.57
C HIS A 24 -7.08 -4.11 3.31
N ALA A 25 -7.81 -3.07 3.74
CA ALA A 25 -9.12 -3.22 4.38
C ALA A 25 -10.17 -3.87 3.45
N ALA A 26 -10.03 -3.72 2.13
CA ALA A 26 -10.87 -4.36 1.13
C ALA A 26 -10.46 -5.82 0.82
N GLY A 27 -9.46 -6.38 1.52
CA GLY A 27 -9.06 -7.78 1.40
C GLY A 27 -8.02 -8.08 0.33
N TYR A 28 -7.36 -7.05 -0.22
CA TYR A 28 -6.28 -7.24 -1.21
C TYR A 28 -4.95 -7.51 -0.51
N ASN A 29 -4.08 -8.27 -1.19
CA ASN A 29 -2.67 -8.34 -0.84
C ASN A 29 -1.98 -7.07 -1.35
N VAL A 30 -1.39 -6.29 -0.45
CA VAL A 30 -0.85 -4.97 -0.79
C VAL A 30 0.66 -4.96 -0.58
N ALA A 31 1.41 -4.65 -1.63
CA ALA A 31 2.83 -4.33 -1.59
C ALA A 31 3.01 -2.82 -1.45
N LEU A 32 3.87 -2.40 -0.51
CA LEU A 32 4.18 -1.01 -0.24
C LEU A 32 5.57 -0.68 -0.81
N GLY A 33 5.63 0.33 -1.68
CA GLY A 33 6.87 0.83 -2.24
C GLY A 33 7.07 2.30 -1.86
N ASP A 34 8.23 2.62 -1.31
CA ASP A 34 8.65 3.99 -1.08
C ASP A 34 10.18 4.06 -1.11
N VAL A 35 10.71 5.25 -1.39
CA VAL A 35 12.15 5.53 -1.27
C VAL A 35 12.55 5.80 0.18
N SER A 36 11.59 6.23 1.01
CA SER A 36 11.77 6.47 2.44
C SER A 36 11.39 5.22 3.23
N PHE A 37 12.35 4.33 3.47
CA PHE A 37 12.12 3.10 4.23
C PHE A 37 11.72 3.36 5.69
N ASP A 38 12.38 4.35 6.33
CA ASP A 38 12.21 4.67 7.75
C ASP A 38 11.22 5.82 8.01
N ALA A 39 10.25 6.03 7.12
CA ALA A 39 9.27 7.07 7.35
C ALA A 39 8.48 6.80 8.64
N VAL A 40 8.63 7.71 9.60
CA VAL A 40 8.02 7.70 10.94
C VAL A 40 6.55 8.12 10.88
#